data_AF-A0A959V7G9-F1
#
_entry.id   AF-A0A959V7G9-F1
#
_cell.length_a   1.000
_cell.length_b   1.000
_cell.length_c   1.000
_cell.angle_alpha   90.00
_cell.angle_beta   90.00
_cell.angle_gamma   90.00
#
_symmetry.space_group_name_H-M   'P 1'
#
loop_
_entity.id
_entity.type
_entity.pdbx_description
1 polymer ?
#
loop_
_entity_poly.entity_id
_entity_poly.type
_entity_poly.pdbx_seq_one_letter_code
_entity_poly.pdbx_strand_id
1 'polypeptide(L)' 'MLFNSIEFCVFLPVVFALYWLLRERRAQNLLLLVASYVFYGWWDWRFTSLLALSTVVDLALGPRMEQATSKA' A
#
# COMPACT_ATOMS: atom_id res chain seq x y z
N MET A 1 -6.67 7.06 2.56
CA MET A 1 -7.63 8.06 3.13
C MET A 1 -7.07 9.45 2.87
N LEU A 2 -7.90 10.41 2.42
CA LEU A 2 -7.50 11.83 2.38
C LEU A 2 -7.51 12.39 3.81
N PHE A 3 -6.55 13.24 4.14
CA PHE A 3 -6.49 13.90 5.46
C PHE A 3 -7.72 14.79 5.77
N ASN A 4 -8.42 15.26 4.75
CA ASN A 4 -9.63 16.08 4.88
C ASN A 4 -10.93 15.26 4.90
N SER A 5 -10.85 13.94 4.75
CA SER A 5 -12.04 13.11 4.63
C SER A 5 -12.55 12.61 5.99
N ILE A 6 -13.85 12.34 6.05
CA ILE A 6 -14.53 11.85 7.26
C ILE A 6 -13.93 10.51 7.72
N GLU A 7 -13.43 9.68 6.80
CA GLU A 7 -12.79 8.41 7.14
C GLU A 7 -11.53 8.61 7.99
N PHE A 8 -10.70 9.64 7.70
CA PHE A 8 -9.53 9.94 8.53
C PHE A 8 -9.94 10.47 9.92
N CYS A 9 -10.99 11.30 9.96
CA CYS A 9 -11.54 11.85 11.20
C CYS A 9 -12.04 10.76 12.15
N VAL A 10 -12.57 9.64 11.62
CA VAL A 10 -12.96 8.47 12.42
C VAL A 10 -11.78 7.52 12.68
N PHE A 11 -10.89 7.33 11.71
CA PHE A 11 -9.74 6.43 11.81
C PHE A 11 -8.77 6.83 12.92
N LEU A 12 -8.44 8.11 13.03
CA LEU A 12 -7.49 8.62 14.01
C LEU A 12 -7.92 8.39 15.46
N PRO A 13 -9.13 8.78 15.92
CA PRO A 13 -9.57 8.52 17.29
C PRO A 13 -9.69 7.02 17.60
N VAL A 14 -10.05 6.19 16.61
CA VAL A 14 -10.11 4.73 16.79
C VAL A 14 -8.71 4.15 17.03
N VAL A 15 -7.74 4.46 16.16
CA VAL A 15 -6.35 3.98 16.32
C VAL A 15 -5.75 4.52 17.63
N PHE A 16 -6.02 5.78 17.96
CA PHE A 16 -5.54 6.41 19.19
C PHE A 16 -6.13 5.76 20.45
N ALA A 17 -7.44 5.51 20.47
CA ALA A 17 -8.10 4.83 21.59
C ALA A 17 -7.58 3.39 21.76
N LEU A 18 -7.42 2.66 20.66
CA LEU A 18 -6.86 1.30 20.70
C LEU A 18 -5.41 1.33 21.20
N TYR A 19 -4.56 2.25 20.72
CA TYR A 19 -3.19 2.39 21.19
C TYR A 19 -3.11 2.55 22.71
N TRP A 20 -4.01 3.34 23.31
CA TRP A 20 -4.06 3.55 24.75
C TRP A 20 -4.63 2.35 25.53
N LEU A 21 -5.53 1.58 24.91
CA LEU A 21 -6.09 0.37 25.50
C LEU A 21 -5.08 -0.78 25.51
N LEU A 22 -4.19 -0.84 24.52
CA LEU A 22 -3.11 -1.81 24.47
C LEU A 22 -2.04 -1.44 25.50
N ARG A 23 -1.81 -2.31 26.47
CA ARG A 23 -0.84 -2.10 27.57
C ARG A 23 0.56 -2.64 27.25
N GLU A 24 0.66 -3.51 26.24
CA GLU A 24 1.91 -4.12 25.80
C GLU A 24 2.53 -3.37 24.62
N ARG A 25 3.81 -3.01 24.76
CA ARG A 25 4.57 -2.27 23.72
C ARG A 25 4.61 -3.02 22.38
N ARG A 26 4.67 -4.35 22.39
CA ARG A 26 4.69 -5.16 21.15
C ARG A 26 3.38 -5.03 20.39
N ALA A 27 2.26 -5.10 21.10
CA ALA A 27 0.94 -5.02 20.52
C ALA A 27 0.63 -3.58 20.05
N GLN A 28 1.09 -2.55 20.78
CA GLN A 28 1.04 -1.16 20.34
C GLN A 28 1.79 -0.94 19.03
N ASN A 29 3.02 -1.46 18.92
CA ASN A 29 3.81 -1.36 17.69
C ASN A 29 3.16 -2.09 16.52
N LEU A 30 2.59 -3.27 16.77
CA LEU A 30 1.85 -4.02 15.75
C LEU A 30 0.61 -3.24 15.27
N LEU A 31 -0.12 -2.62 16.20
CA LEU A 31 -1.27 -1.80 15.88
C LEU A 31 -0.91 -0.59 15.04
N LEU A 32 0.16 0.13 15.39
CA LEU A 32 0.65 1.27 14.60
C LEU A 32 1.12 0.85 13.21
N LEU A 33 1.75 -0.33 13.10
CA LEU A 33 2.17 -0.90 11.83
C LEU A 33 0.95 -1.18 10.94
N VAL A 34 -0.04 -1.92 11.44
CA VAL A 34 -1.27 -2.24 10.70
C VAL A 34 -2.05 -0.97 10.35
N ALA A 35 -2.19 -0.04 11.29
CA ALA A 35 -2.83 1.24 11.06
C ALA A 35 -2.14 2.02 9.93
N SER A 36 -0.81 2.01 9.89
CA SER A 36 -0.05 2.64 8.80
C SER A 36 -0.38 2.00 7.45
N TYR A 37 -0.36 0.66 7.36
CA TYR A 37 -0.73 -0.04 6.13
C TYR A 37 -2.17 0.21 5.69
N VAL A 38 -3.12 0.28 6.63
CA VAL A 38 -4.54 0.58 6.33
C VAL A 38 -4.71 2.02 5.86
N PHE A 39 -4.07 2.99 6.53
CA PHE A 39 -4.16 4.40 6.16
C PHE A 39 -3.62 4.65 4.74
N TYR A 40 -2.46 4.07 4.43
CA TYR A 40 -1.82 4.15 3.11
C TYR A 40 -2.56 3.31 2.05
N GLY A 41 -3.04 2.12 2.39
CA GLY A 41 -3.76 1.22 1.47
C GLY A 41 -5.16 1.71 1.08
N TRP A 42 -5.75 2.60 1.87
CA TRP A 42 -7.07 3.17 1.61
C TRP A 42 -7.08 4.27 0.54
N TRP A 43 -5.92 4.76 0.08
CA TRP A 43 -5.89 5.78 -0.97
C TRP A 43 -6.23 5.19 -2.33
N ASP A 44 -5.48 4.18 -2.81
CA ASP A 44 -5.94 3.31 -3.90
C ASP A 44 -4.99 2.10 -4.05
N TRP A 45 -5.41 0.92 -3.59
CA TRP A 45 -4.67 -0.34 -3.80
C TRP A 45 -4.59 -0.73 -5.29
N ARG A 46 -5.52 -0.25 -6.14
CA ARG A 46 -5.65 -0.66 -7.54
C ARG A 46 -4.67 0.08 -8.44
N PHE A 47 -4.41 1.37 -8.21
CA PHE A 47 -3.45 2.13 -9.04
C PHE A 47 -1.99 1.66 -8.86
N THR A 48 -1.57 1.25 -7.65
CA THR A 48 -0.25 0.65 -7.44
C THR A 48 -0.15 -0.76 -8.04
N SER A 49 -1.22 -1.55 -7.95
CA SER A 49 -1.30 -2.88 -8.58
C SER A 49 -1.23 -2.79 -10.11
N LEU A 50 -1.88 -1.78 -10.71
CA LEU A 50 -1.82 -1.50 -12.15
C LEU A 50 -0.41 -1.09 -12.60
N LEU A 51 0.30 -0.30 -11.79
CA LEU A 51 1.67 0.12 -12.08
C LEU A 51 2.66 -1.05 -11.99
N ALA A 52 2.53 -1.90 -10.97
CA ALA A 52 3.32 -3.12 -10.83
C ALA A 52 3.06 -4.11 -11.98
N LEU A 53 1.80 -4.24 -12.42
CA LEU A 53 1.45 -5.09 -13.56
C LEU A 53 2.05 -4.54 -14.86
N SER A 54 2.03 -3.21 -15.08
CA SER A 54 2.69 -2.59 -16.23
C SER A 54 4.19 -2.89 -16.25
N THR A 55 4.88 -2.72 -15.12
CA THR A 55 6.32 -2.99 -15.05
C THR A 55 6.66 -4.46 -15.30
N VAL A 56 5.85 -5.39 -14.82
CA VAL A 56 6.04 -6.83 -15.08
C VAL A 56 5.83 -7.15 -16.56
N VAL A 57 4.83 -6.54 -17.21
CA VAL A 57 4.59 -6.70 -18.65
C VAL A 57 5.75 -6.14 -19.46
N ASP A 58 6.26 -4.95 -19.12
CA ASP A 58 7.40 -4.33 -19.80
C ASP A 58 8.68 -5.16 -19.67
N LEU A 59 8.95 -5.72 -18.48
CA LEU A 59 10.10 -6.61 -18.25
C LEU A 59 9.97 -7.98 -18.92
N ALA A 60 8.75 -8.50 -19.07
CA ALA A 60 8.50 -9.76 -19.77
C ALA A 60 8.59 -9.61 -21.30
N LEU A 61 8.24 -8.43 -21.82
CA LEU A 61 8.27 -8.13 -23.26
C LEU A 61 9.63 -7.58 -23.72
N GLY A 62 10.40 -6.91 -22.86
CA GLY A 62 11.72 -6.35 -23.20
C GLY A 62 12.69 -7.36 -23.85
N PRO A 63 12.96 -8.52 -23.24
CA PRO A 63 13.85 -9.53 -23.81
C PRO A 63 13.31 -10.16 -25.12
N ARG A 64 11.99 -10.15 -25.31
CA ARG A 64 11.34 -10.70 -26.51
C ARG A 64 11.45 -9.74 -27.70
N MET A 65 11.45 -8.44 -27.46
CA MET A 65 11.69 -7.43 -28.49
C MET A 65 13.16 -7.41 -28.93
N GLU A 66 14.11 -7.68 -28.03
CA GLU A 66 15.53 -7.81 -28.34
C GLU A 66 15.80 -9.04 -29.24
N GLN A 67 15.15 -10.16 -28.95
CA GLN A 67 15.23 -11.37 -29.80
C GLN A 67 14.57 -11.20 -31.17
N ALA A 68 13.52 -10.38 -31.29
CA ALA A 68 12.88 -10.06 -32.55
C ALA A 68 13.75 -9.15 -33.45
N THR A 69 14.61 -8.32 -32.84
CA THR A 69 15.53 -7.42 -33.56
C THR A 69 16.83 -8.12 -33.96
N SER A 70 17.33 -9.06 -33.15
CA SER A 70 18.58 -9.81 -33.44
C SER A 70 18.46 -10.87 -34.54
N LYS A 71 17.27 -11.06 -35.13
CA LYS A 71 17.01 -12.01 -36.23
C LYS A 71 16.68 -11.33 -37.57
N ALA A 72 16.95 -10.03 -37.70
CA ALA A 72 16.86 -9.29 -38.97
C ALA A 72 18.25 -9.00 -39.54
#